data_AF-A0A0P6X603-F1
#
_entry.id   AF-A0A0P6X603-F1
#
_cell.length_a   1.000
_cell.length_b   1.000
_cell.length_c   1.000
_cell.angle_alpha   90.00
_cell.angle_beta   90.00
_cell.angle_gamma   90.00
#
_symmetry.space_group_name_H-M   'P 1'
#
loop_
_entity.id
_entity.type
_entity.pdbx_description
1 polymer ?
#
loop_
_entity_poly.entity_id
_entity_poly.type
_entity_poly.pdbx_seq_one_letter_code
_entity_poly.pdbx_strand_id
1 'polypeptide(L)'
;MTDYFVVFGDFLMALPTYLLNGVLATVYWLGESGAALVSILCAALMIRFVDQRVQSRATFRPGRGGRESLSSDLYTAQITTGIVACLWVISQWGMGAPVPWIGAAMWLAGTIIVLLVRMQEHTLLWNVKSGISIYALAVIGSRLYLAYTAQLSADQWAALIGTSESAASVIANTRGNVTTIILWALWLVIPLGYFAMLLQQVLINPMSLVSPLAGASELIDRYRTRR
;
A
#
# COMPACT_ATOMS: atom_id res chain seq x y z
N MET A 1 -5.31 -59.83 -4.37
CA MET A 1 -5.98 -58.90 -5.30
C MET A 1 -6.58 -57.80 -4.46
N THR A 2 -6.14 -56.56 -4.65
CA THR A 2 -6.69 -55.42 -3.91
C THR A 2 -8.12 -55.20 -4.38
N ASP A 3 -9.08 -55.24 -3.45
CA ASP A 3 -10.48 -55.11 -3.79
C ASP A 3 -10.79 -53.65 -4.10
N TYR A 4 -10.85 -53.33 -5.40
CA TYR A 4 -10.99 -51.96 -5.90
C TYR A 4 -12.27 -51.27 -5.39
N PHE A 5 -13.30 -52.03 -5.01
CA PHE A 5 -14.52 -51.49 -4.39
C PHE A 5 -14.29 -50.94 -2.99
N VAL A 6 -13.45 -51.60 -2.19
CA VAL A 6 -13.11 -51.15 -0.83
C VAL A 6 -12.27 -49.87 -0.90
N VAL A 7 -11.28 -49.83 -1.79
CA VAL A 7 -10.45 -48.64 -2.02
C VAL A 7 -11.28 -47.45 -2.51
N PHE A 8 -12.26 -47.68 -3.38
CA PHE A 8 -13.16 -46.63 -3.85
C PHE A 8 -14.10 -46.12 -2.74
N GLY A 9 -14.62 -47.02 -1.90
CA GLY A 9 -15.40 -46.65 -0.72
C GLY A 9 -14.61 -45.81 0.28
N ASP A 10 -13.37 -46.20 0.57
CA ASP A 10 -12.45 -45.47 1.45
C ASP A 10 -12.12 -44.09 0.89
N PHE A 11 -11.93 -43.97 -0.43
CA PHE A 11 -11.73 -42.69 -1.11
C PHE A 11 -12.95 -41.76 -0.97
N LEU A 12 -14.16 -42.27 -1.20
CA LEU A 12 -15.40 -41.50 -1.04
C LEU A 12 -15.61 -41.05 0.42
N MET A 13 -15.27 -41.89 1.39
CA MET A 13 -15.34 -41.58 2.82
C MET A 13 -14.30 -40.52 3.24
N ALA A 14 -13.13 -40.48 2.59
CA ALA A 14 -12.09 -39.49 2.87
C ALA A 14 -12.34 -38.14 2.17
N LEU A 15 -13.16 -38.11 1.11
CA LEU A 15 -13.41 -36.94 0.28
C LEU A 15 -13.94 -35.72 1.05
N PRO A 16 -14.91 -35.85 1.99
CA PRO A 16 -15.35 -34.73 2.83
C PRO A 16 -14.21 -34.14 3.66
N THR A 17 -13.36 -34.99 4.25
CA THR A 17 -12.21 -34.56 5.06
C THR A 17 -11.20 -33.80 4.22
N TYR A 18 -10.90 -34.26 3.00
CA TYR A 18 -10.03 -33.54 2.08
C TYR A 18 -10.61 -32.18 1.67
N LEU A 19 -11.91 -32.10 1.38
CA LEU A 19 -12.57 -30.84 1.05
C LEU A 19 -12.56 -29.87 2.23
N LEU A 20 -12.90 -30.35 3.43
CA LEU A 20 -12.93 -29.52 4.63
C LEU A 20 -11.52 -29.00 4.97
N ASN A 21 -10.51 -29.87 4.90
CA ASN A 21 -9.11 -29.49 5.08
C ASN A 21 -8.64 -28.50 4.00
N GLY A 22 -9.05 -28.69 2.75
CA GLY A 22 -8.76 -27.76 1.65
C GLY A 22 -9.39 -26.38 1.87
N VAL A 23 -10.65 -26.34 2.32
CA VAL A 23 -11.35 -25.09 2.68
C VAL A 23 -10.66 -24.41 3.86
N LEU A 24 -10.34 -25.15 4.93
CA LEU A 24 -9.60 -24.63 6.08
C LEU A 24 -8.25 -24.06 5.67
N ALA A 25 -7.46 -24.80 4.88
CA ALA A 25 -6.17 -24.33 4.38
C ALA A 25 -6.32 -23.05 3.55
N THR A 26 -7.36 -22.98 2.71
CA THR A 26 -7.68 -21.79 1.91
C THR A 26 -8.03 -20.61 2.81
N VAL A 27 -8.87 -20.80 3.84
CA VAL A 27 -9.27 -19.77 4.79
C VAL A 27 -8.10 -19.27 5.61
N TYR A 28 -7.21 -20.15 6.09
CA TYR A 28 -5.99 -19.76 6.81
C TYR A 28 -5.07 -18.95 5.91
N TRP A 29 -4.85 -19.40 4.68
CA TRP A 29 -3.99 -18.70 3.72
C TRP A 29 -4.56 -17.34 3.29
N LEU A 30 -5.88 -17.24 3.15
CA LEU A 30 -6.59 -15.97 2.96
C LEU A 30 -6.46 -15.04 4.18
N GLY A 31 -6.51 -15.59 5.39
CA GLY A 31 -6.27 -14.84 6.62
C GLY A 31 -4.86 -14.27 6.68
N GLU A 32 -3.84 -15.08 6.33
CA GLU A 32 -2.44 -14.65 6.24
C GLU A 32 -2.21 -13.59 5.15
N SER A 33 -2.92 -13.72 4.02
CA SER A 33 -2.79 -12.81 2.88
C SER A 33 -3.76 -11.61 2.95
N GLY A 34 -4.59 -11.50 3.98
CA GLY A 34 -5.70 -10.56 4.04
C GLY A 34 -5.27 -9.10 3.87
N ALA A 35 -4.19 -8.70 4.53
CA ALA A 35 -3.65 -7.34 4.41
C ALA A 35 -3.16 -7.02 2.99
N ALA A 36 -2.50 -7.99 2.32
CA ALA A 36 -2.06 -7.85 0.94
C ALA A 36 -3.26 -7.72 -0.02
N LEU A 37 -4.29 -8.57 0.17
CA LEU A 37 -5.51 -8.54 -0.63
C LEU A 37 -6.27 -7.21 -0.49
N VAL A 38 -6.40 -6.69 0.73
CA VAL A 38 -7.02 -5.36 0.96
C VAL A 38 -6.23 -4.26 0.24
N SER A 39 -4.90 -4.31 0.32
CA SER A 39 -4.04 -3.33 -0.35
C SER A 39 -4.18 -3.39 -1.87
N ILE A 40 -4.20 -4.60 -2.45
CA ILE A 40 -4.38 -4.84 -3.90
C ILE A 40 -5.77 -4.36 -4.34
N LEU A 41 -6.82 -4.66 -3.56
CA LEU A 41 -8.17 -4.19 -3.84
C LEU A 41 -8.22 -2.65 -3.86
N CYS A 42 -7.62 -1.99 -2.88
CA CYS A 42 -7.54 -0.52 -2.84
C CYS A 42 -6.79 0.05 -4.05
N ALA A 43 -5.66 -0.57 -4.44
CA ALA A 43 -4.94 -0.19 -5.64
C ALA A 43 -5.79 -0.32 -6.92
N ALA A 44 -6.52 -1.43 -7.06
CA ALA A 44 -7.42 -1.66 -8.18
C ALA A 44 -8.55 -0.62 -8.24
N LEU A 45 -9.13 -0.27 -7.08
CA LEU A 45 -10.14 0.79 -6.98
C LEU A 45 -9.57 2.15 -7.39
N MET A 46 -8.35 2.51 -6.97
CA MET A 46 -7.72 3.77 -7.38
C MET A 46 -7.41 3.80 -8.88
N ILE A 47 -6.91 2.71 -9.46
CA ILE A 47 -6.70 2.58 -10.91
C ILE A 47 -8.01 2.79 -11.67
N ARG A 48 -9.09 2.15 -11.21
CA ARG A 48 -10.38 2.17 -11.89
C ARG A 48 -11.11 3.50 -11.79
N PHE A 49 -11.10 4.14 -10.62
CA PHE A 49 -11.96 5.28 -10.34
C PHE A 49 -11.22 6.62 -10.30
N VAL A 50 -9.97 6.65 -9.84
CA VAL A 50 -9.25 7.91 -9.62
C VAL A 50 -8.27 8.18 -10.77
N ASP A 51 -7.37 7.24 -11.05
CA ASP A 51 -6.31 7.42 -12.04
C ASP A 51 -6.89 7.74 -13.43
N GLN A 52 -7.94 7.02 -13.84
CA GLN A 52 -8.65 7.31 -15.09
C GLN A 52 -9.19 8.74 -15.16
N ARG A 53 -9.71 9.29 -14.06
CA ARG A 53 -10.26 10.65 -14.01
C ARG A 53 -9.18 11.72 -14.00
N VAL A 54 -8.11 11.52 -13.23
CA VAL A 54 -6.99 12.47 -13.16
C VAL A 54 -6.27 12.54 -14.51
N GLN A 55 -6.06 11.38 -15.13
CA GLN A 55 -5.41 11.27 -16.43
C GLN A 55 -6.24 11.91 -17.55
N SER A 56 -7.56 11.63 -17.62
CA SER A 56 -8.42 12.22 -18.65
C SER A 56 -8.49 13.75 -18.55
N ARG A 57 -8.45 14.30 -17.33
CA ARG A 57 -8.36 15.75 -17.10
C ARG A 57 -7.03 16.35 -17.54
N ALA A 58 -5.92 15.67 -17.25
CA ALA A 58 -4.59 16.16 -17.64
C ALA A 58 -4.38 16.14 -19.17
N THR A 59 -5.01 15.20 -19.87
CA THR A 59 -4.94 15.06 -21.33
C THR A 59 -5.94 15.97 -22.05
N PHE A 60 -6.90 16.58 -21.35
CA PHE A 60 -7.88 17.48 -21.96
C PHE A 60 -7.19 18.71 -22.58
N ARG A 61 -7.18 18.75 -23.92
CA ARG A 61 -6.77 19.93 -24.70
C ARG A 61 -8.01 20.46 -25.44
N PRO A 62 -8.48 21.68 -25.15
CA PRO A 62 -9.58 22.26 -25.92
C PRO A 62 -9.11 22.44 -27.37
N GLY A 63 -9.73 21.69 -28.30
CA GLY A 63 -9.42 21.77 -29.72
C GLY A 63 -9.68 23.18 -30.24
N ARG A 64 -8.66 23.83 -30.79
CA ARG A 64 -8.81 25.12 -31.47
C ARG A 64 -9.11 24.85 -32.94
N GLY A 65 -10.36 25.11 -33.38
CA GLY A 65 -10.75 25.05 -34.80
C GLY A 65 -11.35 23.72 -35.29
N GLY A 66 -12.13 23.00 -34.48
CA GLY A 66 -12.92 21.85 -34.95
C GLY A 66 -12.12 20.57 -35.24
N ARG A 67 -10.81 20.55 -34.97
CA ARG A 67 -10.02 19.32 -34.94
C ARG A 67 -10.14 18.67 -33.57
N GLU A 68 -10.81 17.51 -33.53
CA GLU A 68 -10.72 16.60 -32.39
C GLU A 68 -9.25 16.25 -32.19
N SER A 69 -8.70 16.61 -31.02
CA SER A 69 -7.38 16.12 -30.66
C SER A 69 -7.51 14.63 -30.39
N LEU A 70 -6.85 13.79 -31.20
CA LEU A 70 -6.64 12.38 -30.87
C LEU A 70 -5.98 12.33 -29.49
N SER A 71 -6.77 12.04 -28.46
CA SER A 71 -6.27 11.79 -27.12
C SER A 71 -5.47 10.49 -27.18
N SER A 72 -4.14 10.60 -27.10
CA SER A 72 -3.29 9.43 -26.91
C SER A 72 -3.65 8.78 -25.58
N ASP A 73 -3.93 7.48 -25.60
CA ASP A 73 -4.20 6.67 -24.43
C ASP A 73 -2.94 6.58 -23.56
N LEU A 74 -2.76 7.59 -22.70
CA LEU A 74 -1.67 7.65 -21.73
C LEU A 74 -2.14 7.00 -20.43
N TYR A 75 -1.49 5.92 -20.00
CA TYR A 75 -1.83 5.18 -18.78
C TYR A 75 -0.88 5.47 -17.60
N THR A 76 -0.24 6.64 -17.59
CA THR A 76 0.84 6.96 -16.63
C THR A 76 0.37 6.90 -15.17
N ALA A 77 -0.83 7.44 -14.87
CA ALA A 77 -1.38 7.38 -13.52
C ALA A 77 -1.63 5.94 -13.05
N GLN A 78 -2.16 5.08 -13.93
CA GLN A 78 -2.43 3.67 -13.64
C GLN A 78 -1.13 2.87 -13.47
N ILE A 79 -0.15 3.08 -14.37
CA ILE A 79 1.16 2.44 -14.30
C ILE A 79 1.86 2.79 -12.99
N THR A 80 1.84 4.07 -12.59
CA THR A 80 2.44 4.48 -11.31
C THR A 80 1.76 3.84 -10.11
N THR A 81 0.41 3.73 -10.09
CA THR A 81 -0.28 2.99 -9.02
C THR A 81 0.09 1.52 -9.01
N GLY A 82 0.20 0.89 -10.18
CA GLY A 82 0.65 -0.49 -10.32
C GLY A 82 2.06 -0.69 -9.76
N ILE A 83 2.99 0.23 -10.06
CA ILE A 83 4.36 0.19 -9.51
C ILE A 83 4.35 0.29 -7.99
N VAL A 84 3.58 1.23 -7.42
CA VAL A 84 3.48 1.41 -5.96
C VAL A 84 2.84 0.19 -5.30
N ALA A 85 1.81 -0.40 -5.92
CA ALA A 85 1.19 -1.63 -5.44
C ALA A 85 2.17 -2.82 -5.46
N CYS A 86 2.89 -3.02 -6.56
CA CYS A 86 3.92 -4.05 -6.67
C CYS A 86 5.01 -3.86 -5.62
N LEU A 87 5.51 -2.63 -5.47
CA LEU A 87 6.51 -2.28 -4.46
C LEU A 87 6.03 -2.63 -3.04
N TRP A 88 4.76 -2.32 -2.73
CA TRP A 88 4.15 -2.63 -1.44
C TRP A 88 3.94 -4.13 -1.21
N VAL A 89 3.51 -4.88 -2.23
CA VAL A 89 3.34 -6.34 -2.12
C VAL A 89 4.69 -7.01 -1.89
N ILE A 90 5.74 -6.56 -2.59
CA ILE A 90 7.10 -7.06 -2.40
C ILE A 90 7.62 -6.70 -1.00
N SER A 91 7.40 -5.47 -0.54
CA SER A 91 7.94 -5.01 0.75
C SER A 91 7.36 -5.79 1.93
N GLN A 92 6.04 -6.02 1.94
CA GLN A 92 5.36 -6.74 3.02
C GLN A 92 5.58 -8.25 2.98
N TRP A 93 6.11 -8.80 1.89
CA TRP A 93 6.26 -10.24 1.72
C TRP A 93 7.11 -10.85 2.83
N GLY A 94 6.55 -11.77 3.62
CA GLY A 94 7.22 -12.39 4.76
C GLY A 94 7.28 -11.52 6.02
N MET A 95 6.59 -10.38 6.06
CA MET A 95 6.40 -9.59 7.28
C MET A 95 5.20 -10.11 8.07
N GLY A 96 5.39 -10.36 9.37
CA GLY A 96 4.30 -10.61 10.29
C GLY A 96 3.53 -9.32 10.65
N ALA A 97 2.38 -9.49 11.30
CA ALA A 97 1.65 -8.36 11.89
C ALA A 97 2.56 -7.56 12.86
N PRO A 98 2.41 -6.22 12.94
CA PRO A 98 1.31 -5.41 12.40
C PRO A 98 1.58 -4.73 11.06
N VAL A 99 2.80 -4.81 10.51
CA VAL A 99 3.24 -4.01 9.35
C VAL A 99 2.33 -4.16 8.11
N PRO A 100 1.95 -5.38 7.68
CA PRO A 100 1.02 -5.55 6.55
C PRO A 100 -0.32 -4.84 6.77
N TRP A 101 -0.88 -4.94 7.97
CA TRP A 101 -2.17 -4.33 8.32
C TRP A 101 -2.10 -2.81 8.38
N ILE A 102 -0.99 -2.25 8.85
CA ILE A 102 -0.76 -0.80 8.81
C ILE A 102 -0.75 -0.30 7.37
N GLY A 103 0.02 -0.95 6.49
CA GLY A 103 0.02 -0.55 5.08
C GLY A 103 -1.33 -0.75 4.39
N ALA A 104 -2.07 -1.82 4.73
CA ALA A 104 -3.45 -1.99 4.27
C ALA A 104 -4.36 -0.83 4.72
N ALA A 105 -4.23 -0.38 5.97
CA ALA A 105 -4.95 0.78 6.48
C ALA A 105 -4.54 2.07 5.75
N MET A 106 -3.26 2.23 5.41
CA MET A 106 -2.77 3.38 4.61
C MET A 106 -3.38 3.38 3.21
N TRP A 107 -3.42 2.23 2.52
CA TRP A 107 -4.07 2.07 1.22
C TRP A 107 -5.57 2.37 1.29
N LEU A 108 -6.26 1.83 2.29
CA LEU A 108 -7.69 2.01 2.49
C LEU A 108 -8.03 3.47 2.76
N ALA A 109 -7.36 4.10 3.73
CA ALA A 109 -7.59 5.51 4.07
C ALA A 109 -7.26 6.43 2.90
N GLY A 110 -6.14 6.19 2.20
CA GLY A 110 -5.77 6.94 1.00
C GLY A 110 -6.84 6.85 -0.08
N THR A 111 -7.35 5.65 -0.34
CA THR A 111 -8.40 5.40 -1.34
C THR A 111 -9.69 6.12 -0.96
N ILE A 112 -10.15 6.00 0.29
CA ILE A 112 -11.35 6.67 0.78
C ILE A 112 -11.20 8.20 0.64
N ILE A 113 -10.09 8.75 1.13
CA ILE A 113 -9.91 10.21 1.17
C ILE A 113 -9.77 10.81 -0.22
N VAL A 114 -9.08 10.14 -1.15
CA VAL A 114 -9.01 10.58 -2.55
C VAL A 114 -10.37 10.53 -3.26
N LEU A 115 -11.22 9.55 -2.91
CA LEU A 115 -12.58 9.47 -3.48
C LEU A 115 -13.51 10.58 -2.97
N LEU A 116 -13.34 10.99 -1.71
CA LEU A 116 -14.12 12.03 -1.04
C LEU A 116 -13.64 13.45 -1.37
N VAL A 117 -12.33 13.71 -1.28
CA VAL A 117 -11.74 15.05 -1.46
C VAL A 117 -11.29 15.25 -2.91
N ARG A 118 -12.22 15.73 -3.74
CA ARG A 118 -12.01 15.89 -5.19
C ARG A 118 -11.44 17.26 -5.59
N MET A 119 -11.33 18.20 -4.66
CA MET A 119 -10.89 19.56 -4.94
C MET A 119 -9.39 19.63 -5.30
N GLN A 120 -8.56 18.78 -4.68
CA GLN A 120 -7.12 18.64 -4.95
C GLN A 120 -6.74 17.20 -5.33
N GLU A 121 -7.62 16.54 -6.10
CA GLU A 121 -7.52 15.10 -6.42
C GLU A 121 -6.14 14.70 -6.96
N HIS A 122 -5.51 15.51 -7.82
CA HIS A 122 -4.19 15.21 -8.39
C HIS A 122 -3.08 15.22 -7.31
N THR A 123 -2.98 16.29 -6.53
CA THR A 123 -1.96 16.43 -5.48
C THR A 123 -2.15 15.38 -4.41
N LEU A 124 -3.40 15.14 -4.00
CA LEU A 124 -3.73 14.14 -2.99
C LEU A 124 -3.41 12.72 -3.45
N LEU A 125 -3.72 12.37 -4.71
CA LEU A 125 -3.34 11.08 -5.29
C LEU A 125 -1.82 10.88 -5.28
N TRP A 126 -1.04 11.92 -5.61
CA TRP A 126 0.41 11.84 -5.58
C TRP A 126 0.97 11.68 -4.16
N ASN A 127 0.39 12.40 -3.20
CA ASN A 127 0.72 12.29 -1.78
C ASN A 127 0.40 10.90 -1.21
N VAL A 128 -0.70 10.27 -1.64
CA VAL A 128 -1.01 8.89 -1.28
C VAL A 128 0.05 7.93 -1.82
N LYS A 129 0.36 8.02 -3.12
CA LYS A 129 1.36 7.16 -3.78
C LYS A 129 2.74 7.32 -3.15
N SER A 130 3.17 8.56 -2.88
CA SER A 130 4.48 8.83 -2.28
C SER A 130 4.55 8.34 -0.83
N GLY A 131 3.52 8.58 -0.02
CA GLY A 131 3.46 8.11 1.36
C GLY A 131 3.53 6.59 1.48
N ILE A 132 2.80 5.86 0.63
CA ILE A 132 2.85 4.40 0.58
C ILE A 132 4.23 3.93 0.09
N SER A 133 4.82 4.60 -0.89
CA SER A 133 6.16 4.26 -1.40
C SER A 133 7.23 4.45 -0.32
N ILE A 134 7.19 5.57 0.42
CA ILE A 134 8.10 5.84 1.54
C ILE A 134 7.97 4.75 2.59
N TYR A 135 6.73 4.36 2.92
CA TYR A 135 6.51 3.28 3.87
C TYR A 135 7.05 1.93 3.37
N ALA A 136 6.80 1.58 2.11
CA ALA A 136 7.31 0.37 1.49
C ALA A 136 8.84 0.33 1.48
N LEU A 137 9.50 1.44 1.14
CA LEU A 137 10.95 1.59 1.18
C LEU A 137 11.51 1.47 2.61
N ALA A 138 10.83 2.06 3.59
CA ALA A 138 11.22 1.92 4.99
C ALA A 138 11.11 0.46 5.47
N VAL A 139 10.07 -0.26 5.06
CA VAL A 139 9.92 -1.70 5.36
C VAL A 139 11.05 -2.49 4.71
N ILE A 140 11.34 -2.28 3.43
CA ILE A 140 12.46 -2.96 2.74
C ILE A 140 13.79 -2.63 3.43
N GLY A 141 14.06 -1.36 3.68
CA GLY A 141 15.29 -0.90 4.34
C GLY A 141 15.46 -1.52 5.73
N SER A 142 14.39 -1.60 6.52
CA SER A 142 14.42 -2.24 7.84
C SER A 142 14.77 -3.72 7.75
N ARG A 143 14.22 -4.44 6.77
CA ARG A 143 14.49 -5.87 6.58
C ARG A 143 15.93 -6.10 6.16
N LEU A 144 16.43 -5.31 5.22
CA LEU A 144 17.83 -5.38 4.79
C LEU A 144 18.77 -5.10 5.98
N TYR A 145 18.47 -4.07 6.77
CA TYR A 145 19.23 -3.73 7.97
C TYR A 145 19.22 -4.88 9.00
N LEU A 146 18.05 -5.42 9.33
CA LEU A 146 17.91 -6.50 10.32
C LEU A 146 18.56 -7.80 9.83
N ALA A 147 18.41 -8.14 8.56
CA ALA A 147 19.04 -9.32 7.97
C ALA A 147 20.57 -9.19 7.95
N TYR A 148 21.09 -8.02 7.60
CA TYR A 148 22.53 -7.74 7.60
C TYR A 148 23.09 -7.81 9.02
N THR A 149 22.46 -7.12 9.97
CA THR A 149 22.96 -7.01 11.34
C THR A 149 22.81 -8.28 12.17
N ALA A 150 21.91 -9.19 11.78
CA ALA A 150 21.77 -10.52 12.40
C ALA A 150 22.96 -11.44 12.09
N GLN A 151 23.67 -11.22 10.99
CA GLN A 151 24.79 -12.07 10.57
C GLN A 151 26.15 -11.59 11.11
N LEU A 152 26.20 -10.36 11.62
CA LEU A 152 27.44 -9.76 12.13
C LEU A 152 27.79 -10.32 13.52
N SER A 153 29.03 -10.78 13.68
CA SER A 153 29.62 -11.06 14.98
C SER A 153 29.80 -9.78 15.81
N ALA A 154 29.94 -9.91 17.13
CA ALA A 154 30.14 -8.77 18.02
C ALA A 154 31.35 -7.91 17.59
N ASP A 155 32.45 -8.55 17.19
CA ASP A 155 33.67 -7.85 16.77
C ASP A 155 33.49 -7.09 15.44
N GLN A 156 32.74 -7.67 14.49
CA GLN A 156 32.42 -7.00 13.21
C GLN A 156 31.48 -5.81 13.42
N TRP A 157 30.56 -5.91 14.37
CA TRP A 157 29.70 -4.79 14.78
C TRP A 157 30.50 -3.68 15.45
N ALA A 158 31.47 -4.03 16.32
CA ALA A 158 32.37 -3.09 16.97
C ALA A 158 33.19 -2.28 15.95
N ALA A 159 33.62 -2.91 14.85
CA ALA A 159 34.31 -2.24 13.75
C ALA A 159 33.41 -1.27 12.96
N LEU A 160 32.11 -1.52 12.89
CA LEU A 160 31.14 -0.64 12.20
C LEU A 160 30.84 0.64 13.01
N ILE A 161 30.89 0.56 14.34
CA ILE A 161 30.58 1.69 15.26
C ILE A 161 31.83 2.36 15.83
N GLY A 162 32.98 1.69 15.82
CA GLY A 162 34.28 2.26 16.18
C GLY A 162 34.60 2.25 17.68
N THR A 163 34.26 1.20 18.43
CA THR A 163 34.51 1.12 19.90
C THR A 163 35.13 -0.21 20.33
N SER A 164 36.34 -0.19 20.92
CA SER A 164 37.15 -1.39 21.18
C SER A 164 37.25 -1.87 22.64
N GLU A 165 36.69 -1.19 23.64
CA GLU A 165 36.82 -1.62 25.05
C GLU A 165 35.48 -1.49 25.79
N SER A 166 35.02 -2.57 26.45
CA SER A 166 33.67 -2.79 27.07
C SER A 166 32.51 -3.20 26.14
N ALA A 167 32.84 -3.63 24.92
CA ALA A 167 31.95 -3.55 23.76
C ALA A 167 30.73 -4.51 23.75
N ALA A 168 30.78 -5.72 24.31
CA ALA A 168 29.70 -6.71 24.07
C ALA A 168 28.31 -6.28 24.62
N SER A 169 28.26 -5.71 25.84
CA SER A 169 27.01 -5.23 26.43
C SER A 169 26.52 -3.93 25.77
N VAL A 170 27.44 -3.03 25.42
CA VAL A 170 27.16 -1.78 24.71
C VAL A 170 26.67 -2.05 23.27
N ILE A 171 27.23 -3.05 22.59
CA ILE A 171 26.81 -3.50 21.25
C ILE A 171 25.40 -4.11 21.31
N ALA A 172 25.15 -5.01 22.27
CA ALA A 172 23.83 -5.60 22.44
C ALA A 172 22.78 -4.53 22.75
N ASN A 173 23.11 -3.56 23.62
CA ASN A 173 22.25 -2.43 23.95
C ASN A 173 21.99 -1.53 22.72
N THR A 174 23.04 -1.16 21.99
CA THR A 174 22.94 -0.29 20.81
C THR A 174 22.13 -0.95 19.69
N ARG A 175 22.39 -2.23 19.39
CA ARG A 175 21.59 -3.01 18.43
C ARG A 175 20.12 -3.08 18.85
N GLY A 176 19.86 -3.29 20.14
CA GLY A 176 18.51 -3.26 20.71
C GLY A 176 17.83 -1.91 20.53
N ASN A 177 18.54 -0.81 20.79
CA ASN A 177 18.02 0.56 20.63
C ASN A 177 17.70 0.88 19.16
N VAL A 178 18.60 0.55 18.22
CA VAL A 178 18.35 0.81 16.79
C VAL A 178 17.16 -0.02 16.29
N THR A 179 17.09 -1.30 16.66
CA THR A 179 15.95 -2.16 16.31
C THR A 179 14.64 -1.58 16.87
N THR A 180 14.68 -1.08 18.10
CA THR A 180 13.55 -0.41 18.73
C THR A 180 13.15 0.83 17.93
N ILE A 181 14.08 1.73 17.61
CA ILE A 181 13.81 2.94 16.80
C ILE A 181 13.17 2.58 15.45
N ILE A 182 13.70 1.56 14.76
CA ILE A 182 13.15 1.08 13.48
C ILE A 182 11.70 0.61 13.67
N LEU A 183 11.44 -0.16 14.71
CA LEU A 183 10.10 -0.68 15.01
C LEU A 183 9.12 0.47 15.29
N TRP A 184 9.50 1.44 16.12
CA TRP A 184 8.70 2.64 16.38
C TRP A 184 8.47 3.47 15.11
N ALA A 185 9.49 3.60 14.26
CA ALA A 185 9.38 4.33 13.00
C ALA A 185 8.35 3.69 12.05
N LEU A 186 8.40 2.35 11.92
CA LEU A 186 7.49 1.58 11.06
C LEU A 186 6.07 1.46 11.61
N TRP A 187 5.92 1.40 12.93
CA TRP A 187 4.61 1.17 13.53
C TRP A 187 3.86 2.48 13.73
N LEU A 188 4.57 3.56 14.07
CA LEU A 188 3.95 4.82 14.48
C LEU A 188 4.41 6.01 13.66
N VAL A 189 5.70 6.31 13.59
CA VAL A 189 6.16 7.62 13.07
C VAL A 189 5.76 7.83 11.60
N ILE A 190 6.09 6.87 10.72
CA ILE A 190 5.79 6.98 9.29
C ILE A 190 4.28 6.89 9.03
N PRO A 191 3.54 5.90 9.58
CA PRO A 191 2.09 5.83 9.40
C PRO A 191 1.37 7.07 9.93
N LEU A 192 1.76 7.56 11.11
CA LEU A 192 1.15 8.76 11.71
C LEU A 192 1.39 9.98 10.84
N GLY A 193 2.60 10.17 10.30
CA GLY A 193 2.90 11.25 9.36
C GLY A 193 2.00 11.20 8.12
N TYR A 194 1.79 10.00 7.57
CA TYR A 194 0.88 9.78 6.46
C TYR A 194 -0.58 10.12 6.80
N PHE A 195 -1.10 9.61 7.90
CA PHE A 195 -2.49 9.89 8.31
C PHE A 195 -2.70 11.37 8.68
N ALA A 196 -1.72 12.00 9.33
CA ALA A 196 -1.76 13.43 9.64
C ALA A 196 -1.81 14.28 8.36
N MET A 197 -1.00 13.93 7.36
CA MET A 197 -1.04 14.58 6.04
C MET A 197 -2.42 14.42 5.38
N LEU A 198 -3.01 13.22 5.39
CA LEU A 198 -4.34 12.99 4.82
C LEU A 198 -5.43 13.77 5.56
N LEU A 199 -5.40 13.75 6.89
CA LEU A 199 -6.32 14.49 7.74
C LEU A 199 -6.21 16.01 7.46
N GLN A 200 -4.99 16.53 7.38
CA GLN A 200 -4.74 17.93 7.05
C GLN A 200 -5.37 18.31 5.70
N GLN A 201 -5.25 17.45 4.68
CA GLN A 201 -5.86 17.69 3.36
C GLN A 201 -7.39 17.73 3.41
N VAL A 202 -8.01 16.91 4.25
CA VAL A 202 -9.47 16.93 4.47
C VAL A 202 -9.89 18.23 5.17
N LEU A 203 -9.15 18.66 6.19
CA LEU A 203 -9.49 19.85 6.99
C LEU A 203 -9.27 21.17 6.24
N ILE A 204 -8.26 21.23 5.37
CA ILE A 204 -7.93 22.45 4.60
C ILE A 204 -8.88 22.64 3.40
N ASN A 205 -9.42 21.56 2.84
CA ASN A 205 -10.27 21.61 1.64
C ASN A 205 -11.74 21.33 2.01
N PRO A 206 -12.52 22.34 2.46
CA PRO A 206 -13.92 22.15 2.80
C PRO A 206 -14.72 21.69 1.59
N MET A 207 -15.56 20.68 1.78
CA MET A 207 -16.48 20.22 0.75
C MET A 207 -17.45 21.33 0.38
N SER A 208 -17.68 21.51 -0.92
CA SER A 208 -18.68 22.48 -1.41
C SER A 208 -20.07 22.11 -0.88
N LEU A 209 -20.75 23.07 -0.24
CA LEU A 209 -22.11 22.89 0.28
C LEU A 209 -23.15 22.64 -0.81
N VAL A 210 -22.88 23.09 -2.04
CA VAL A 210 -23.79 23.00 -3.18
C VAL A 210 -23.51 21.73 -4.01
N SER A 211 -22.26 21.28 -4.04
CA SER A 211 -21.86 20.12 -4.83
C SER A 211 -20.62 19.45 -4.21
N PRO A 212 -20.79 18.64 -3.15
CA PRO A 212 -19.69 18.14 -2.32
C PRO A 212 -18.69 17.27 -3.08
N LEU A 213 -19.11 16.66 -4.18
CA LEU A 213 -18.29 15.78 -5.02
C LEU A 213 -17.84 16.42 -6.34
N ALA A 214 -18.13 17.70 -6.55
CA ALA A 214 -17.67 18.41 -7.75
C ALA A 214 -16.18 18.76 -7.62
N GLY A 215 -15.42 18.49 -8.67
CA GLY A 215 -14.03 18.93 -8.75
C GLY A 215 -13.93 20.44 -9.03
N ALA A 216 -12.76 21.03 -8.76
CA ALA A 216 -12.52 22.45 -9.03
C ALA A 216 -12.77 22.82 -10.52
N SER A 217 -12.36 21.96 -11.45
CA SER A 217 -12.57 22.17 -12.89
C SER A 217 -14.04 22.14 -13.29
N GLU A 218 -14.83 21.25 -12.68
CA GLU A 218 -16.27 21.13 -12.94
C GLU A 218 -17.04 22.33 -12.41
N LEU A 219 -16.64 22.86 -11.25
CA LEU A 219 -17.18 24.10 -10.73
C LEU A 219 -16.87 25.28 -11.65
N ILE A 220 -15.62 25.40 -12.13
CA ILE A 220 -15.21 26.45 -13.07
C ILE A 220 -16.00 26.34 -14.38
N ASP A 221 -16.16 25.13 -14.91
CA ASP A 221 -16.89 24.92 -16.16
C ASP A 221 -18.37 25.26 -16.03
N ARG A 222 -19.01 24.89 -14.90
CA ARG A 222 -20.38 25.35 -14.59
C ARG A 222 -20.48 26.87 -14.53
N TYR A 223 -19.50 27.56 -13.94
CA TYR A 223 -19.50 29.03 -13.92
C TYR A 223 -19.30 29.63 -15.32
N ARG A 224 -18.52 28.98 -16.18
CA ARG A 224 -18.29 29.42 -17.57
C ARG A 224 -19.47 29.14 -18.51
N THR A 225 -20.20 28.07 -18.27
CA THR A 225 -21.31 27.61 -19.14
C THR A 225 -22.68 28.08 -18.68
N ARG A 226 -22.79 28.70 -17.50
CA ARG A 226 -23.99 29.44 -17.09
C ARG A 226 -24.22 30.65 -18.01
N ARG A 227 -25.00 30.41 -19.07
CA ARG A 227 -26.12 31.28 -19.44
C ARG A 227 -27.32 30.93 -18.57
#